data_AF-U2YJH1-F1
#
_entry.id   AF-U2YJH1-F1
#
_cell.length_a   1.000
_cell.length_b   1.000
_cell.length_c   1.000
_cell.angle_alpha   90.00
_cell.angle_beta   90.00
_cell.angle_gamma   90.00
#
_symmetry.space_group_name_H-M   'P 1'
#
loop_
_entity.id
_entity.type
_entity.pdbx_description
1 polymer ?
#
loop_
_entity_poly.entity_id
_entity_poly.type
_entity_poly.pdbx_seq_one_letter_code
_entity_poly.pdbx_strand_id
1 'polypeptide(L)'
;MSIPRPARKPFREAKLRIDGSEKGKEPNRPLIDLLAQAREVQQLVMASPELALHQLAKRERRCRKQLTKLLRISYLCPRIVEAILEGTQPMAITRMHLLEMELPIIWTQQEELFGLAA
;
A
#
# COMPACT_ATOMS: atom_id res chain seq x y z
N MET A 1 -56.57 0.21 21.46
CA MET A 1 -56.18 -0.44 20.19
C MET A 1 -54.68 -0.71 20.25
N SER A 2 -54.29 -1.98 20.29
CA SER A 2 -52.89 -2.41 20.42
C SER A 2 -52.25 -2.51 19.04
N ILE A 3 -51.16 -1.78 18.80
CA ILE A 3 -50.45 -1.81 17.52
C ILE A 3 -49.57 -3.07 17.48
N PRO A 4 -49.70 -3.93 16.46
CA PRO A 4 -48.89 -5.15 16.39
C PRO A 4 -47.44 -4.83 16.06
N ARG A 5 -46.51 -5.50 16.74
CA ARG A 5 -45.06 -5.39 16.49
C ARG A 5 -44.72 -6.02 15.13
N PRO A 6 -43.89 -5.38 14.30
CA PRO A 6 -43.50 -5.95 13.01
C PRO A 6 -42.68 -7.23 13.18
N ALA A 7 -43.02 -8.27 12.41
CA ALA A 7 -42.47 -9.62 12.48
C ALA A 7 -41.10 -9.81 11.78
N ARG A 8 -40.39 -8.71 11.46
CA ARG A 8 -39.11 -8.77 10.76
C ARG A 8 -38.00 -8.19 11.64
N LYS A 9 -36.85 -8.89 11.69
CA LYS A 9 -35.62 -8.37 12.31
C LYS A 9 -35.35 -6.98 11.71
N PRO A 10 -35.11 -5.94 12.54
CA PRO A 10 -34.75 -4.64 11.99
C PRO A 10 -33.50 -4.81 11.12
N PHE A 11 -33.56 -4.21 9.93
CA PHE A 11 -32.42 -4.11 9.03
C PHE A 11 -31.26 -3.56 9.84
N ARG A 12 -30.11 -4.25 9.84
CA ARG A 12 -28.89 -3.70 10.45
C ARG A 12 -28.56 -2.45 9.66
N GLU A 13 -28.87 -1.29 10.22
CA GLU A 13 -28.40 -0.02 9.69
C GLU A 13 -26.89 -0.17 9.50
N ALA A 14 -26.43 -0.06 8.26
CA ALA A 14 -25.01 0.03 7.98
C ALA A 14 -24.55 1.31 8.70
N LYS A 15 -23.92 1.15 9.87
CA LYS A 15 -23.28 2.24 10.57
C LYS A 15 -22.22 2.79 9.63
N LEU A 16 -22.56 3.84 8.89
CA LEU A 16 -21.63 4.65 8.14
C LEU A 16 -20.69 5.28 9.17
N ARG A 17 -19.57 4.63 9.43
CA ARG A 17 -18.45 5.25 10.14
C ARG A 17 -17.84 6.25 9.18
N ILE A 18 -18.29 7.49 9.29
CA ILE A 18 -17.45 8.63 8.96
C ILE A 18 -16.47 8.69 10.13
N ASP A 19 -15.40 7.89 10.07
CA ASP A 19 -14.27 8.13 10.95
C ASP A 19 -13.68 9.47 10.50
N GLY A 20 -14.13 10.51 11.18
CA GLY A 20 -13.53 11.83 11.11
C GLY A 20 -12.02 11.68 11.23
N SER A 21 -11.33 12.38 10.34
CA SER A 21 -9.95 12.82 10.48
C SER A 21 -9.56 13.07 11.93
N GLU A 22 -8.26 13.01 12.23
CA GLU A 22 -7.62 13.36 13.52
C GLU A 22 -7.15 12.18 14.40
N LYS A 23 -6.49 11.19 13.80
CA LYS A 23 -5.28 10.63 14.42
C LYS A 23 -4.09 11.33 13.78
N GLY A 24 -3.41 12.17 14.55
CA GLY A 24 -2.32 13.01 14.06
C GLY A 24 -1.28 12.23 13.27
N LYS A 25 -0.98 12.71 12.06
CA LYS A 25 0.33 13.13 11.50
C LYS A 25 1.60 12.35 11.86
N GLU A 26 1.54 11.19 12.51
CA GLU A 26 2.71 10.36 12.70
C GLU A 26 2.92 9.47 11.48
N PRO A 27 4.08 9.58 10.80
CA PRO A 27 4.39 8.75 9.66
C PRO A 27 4.30 7.28 10.03
N ASN A 28 3.63 6.50 9.19
CA ASN A 28 3.40 5.08 9.45
C ASN A 28 4.73 4.31 9.31
N ARG A 29 5.40 4.05 10.45
CA ARG A 29 6.72 3.37 10.48
C ARG A 29 6.78 2.09 9.63
N PRO A 30 5.81 1.16 9.72
CA PRO A 30 5.75 -0.01 8.83
C PRO A 30 5.77 0.30 7.32
N LEU A 31 5.16 1.42 6.89
CA LEU A 31 5.20 1.85 5.49
C LEU A 31 6.57 2.44 5.13
N ILE A 32 7.16 3.23 6.03
CA ILE A 32 8.51 3.77 5.84
C ILE A 32 9.54 2.64 5.72
N ASP A 33 9.49 1.66 6.61
CA ASP A 33 10.38 0.49 6.56
C ASP A 33 10.21 -0.30 5.26
N LEU A 34 8.98 -0.38 4.75
CA LEU A 34 8.70 -1.01 3.46
C LEU A 34 9.34 -0.23 2.31
N LEU A 35 9.23 1.10 2.30
CA LEU A 35 9.86 1.96 1.29
C LEU A 35 11.40 1.84 1.35
N ALA A 36 11.99 1.81 2.54
CA ALA A 36 13.42 1.62 2.72
C ALA A 36 13.90 0.26 2.15
N GLN A 37 13.18 -0.82 2.46
CA GLN A 37 13.48 -2.16 1.91
C GLN A 37 13.32 -2.19 0.38
N ALA A 38 12.31 -1.50 -0.16
CA ALA A 38 12.12 -1.40 -1.60
C ALA A 38 13.28 -0.69 -2.28
N ARG A 39 13.77 0.42 -1.69
CA ARG A 39 14.96 1.14 -2.18
C ARG A 39 16.24 0.31 -2.11
N GLU A 40 16.45 -0.43 -1.03
CA GLU A 40 17.60 -1.35 -0.90
C GLU A 40 17.59 -2.39 -2.04
N VAL A 41 16.44 -3.00 -2.31
CA VAL A 41 16.28 -3.96 -3.41
C VAL A 41 16.53 -3.31 -4.77
N GLN A 42 16.05 -2.09 -4.99
CA GLN A 42 16.31 -1.37 -6.23
C GLN A 42 17.81 -1.15 -6.45
N GLN A 43 18.52 -0.65 -5.44
CA GLN A 43 19.96 -0.43 -5.50
C GLN A 43 20.73 -1.72 -5.76
N LEU A 44 20.33 -2.81 -5.10
CA LEU A 44 20.93 -4.12 -5.28
C LEU A 44 20.78 -4.65 -6.72
N VAL A 45 19.59 -4.46 -7.32
CA VAL A 45 19.32 -4.82 -8.72
C VAL A 45 20.16 -3.96 -9.67
N MET A 46 20.20 -2.64 -9.44
CA MET A 46 20.99 -1.74 -10.27
C MET A 46 22.51 -1.98 -10.16
N ALA A 47 22.99 -2.43 -9.00
CA ALA A 47 24.38 -2.81 -8.78
C ALA A 47 24.76 -4.17 -9.39
N SER A 48 23.78 -4.95 -9.85
CA SER A 48 23.98 -6.31 -10.39
C SER A 48 23.31 -6.48 -11.76
N PRO A 49 23.67 -5.68 -12.78
CA PRO A 49 22.97 -5.66 -14.07
C PRO A 49 23.04 -6.99 -14.83
N GLU A 50 24.10 -7.77 -14.60
CA GLU A 50 24.34 -9.07 -15.25
C GLU A 50 23.51 -10.22 -14.64
N LEU A 51 22.84 -10.00 -13.49
CA LEU A 51 22.11 -11.04 -12.79
C LEU A 51 20.60 -10.92 -13.00
N ALA A 52 19.99 -12.02 -13.44
CA ALA A 52 18.53 -12.12 -13.43
C ALA A 52 18.01 -12.15 -11.97
N LEU A 53 16.77 -11.67 -11.76
CA LEU A 53 16.18 -11.56 -10.41
C LEU A 53 16.19 -12.87 -9.60
N HIS A 54 16.04 -14.03 -10.26
CA HIS A 54 16.08 -15.32 -9.57
C HIS A 54 17.51 -15.69 -9.11
N GLN A 55 18.53 -15.32 -9.87
CA GLN A 55 19.94 -15.52 -9.50
C GLN A 55 20.32 -14.56 -8.37
N LEU A 56 19.89 -13.30 -8.47
CA LEU A 56 20.08 -12.31 -7.43
C LEU A 56 19.42 -12.74 -6.10
N ALA A 57 18.18 -13.21 -6.15
CA ALA A 57 17.49 -13.74 -4.97
C ALA A 57 18.27 -14.90 -4.32
N LYS A 58 18.82 -15.82 -5.12
CA LYS A 58 19.66 -16.93 -4.64
C LYS A 58 20.97 -16.44 -4.02
N ARG A 59 21.65 -15.47 -4.65
CA ARG A 59 22.92 -14.89 -4.16
C ARG A 59 22.73 -14.23 -2.80
N GLU A 60 21.66 -13.44 -2.66
CA GLU A 60 21.35 -12.70 -1.44
C GLU A 60 20.60 -13.53 -0.39
N ARG A 61 20.34 -14.82 -0.68
CA ARG A 61 19.54 -15.73 0.17
C ARG A 61 18.16 -15.16 0.54
N ARG A 62 17.56 -14.39 -0.38
CA ARG A 62 16.23 -13.77 -0.23
C ARG A 62 15.18 -14.54 -1.02
N CYS A 63 13.92 -14.48 -0.58
CA CYS A 63 12.81 -15.05 -1.34
C CYS A 63 12.58 -14.25 -2.63
N ARG A 64 12.59 -14.94 -3.79
CA ARG A 64 12.35 -14.32 -5.11
C ARG A 64 11.04 -13.52 -5.14
N LYS A 65 9.95 -14.10 -4.64
CA LYS A 65 8.62 -13.46 -4.65
C LYS A 65 8.63 -12.14 -3.88
N GLN A 66 9.30 -12.12 -2.72
CA GLN A 66 9.40 -10.92 -1.90
C GLN A 66 10.29 -9.86 -2.56
N LEU A 67 11.41 -10.27 -3.17
CA LEU A 67 12.30 -9.38 -3.90
C LEU A 67 11.56 -8.70 -5.07
N THR A 68 10.77 -9.46 -5.85
CA THR A 68 9.95 -8.89 -6.93
C THR A 68 8.91 -7.90 -6.42
N LYS A 69 8.23 -8.20 -5.30
CA LYS A 69 7.27 -7.27 -4.67
C LYS A 69 7.94 -5.95 -4.25
N LEU A 70 9.08 -6.05 -3.56
CA LEU A 70 9.85 -4.89 -3.11
C LEU A 70 10.38 -4.07 -4.29
N LEU A 71 10.88 -4.72 -5.33
CA LEU A 71 11.33 -4.04 -6.54
C LEU A 71 10.18 -3.27 -7.19
N ARG A 72 8.98 -3.85 -7.30
CA ARG A 72 7.80 -3.16 -7.82
C ARG A 72 7.44 -1.92 -6.98
N ILE A 73 7.48 -2.04 -5.65
CA ILE A 73 7.21 -0.93 -4.72
C ILE A 73 8.28 0.18 -4.83
N SER A 74 9.50 -0.15 -5.26
CA SER A 74 10.56 0.87 -5.43
C SER A 74 10.27 1.90 -6.54
N TYR A 75 9.33 1.58 -7.43
CA TYR A 75 8.85 2.43 -8.53
C TYR A 75 7.49 3.08 -8.24
N LEU A 76 7.11 3.17 -6.95
CA LEU A 76 5.92 3.89 -6.52
C LEU A 76 6.00 5.37 -6.92
N CYS A 77 4.87 5.97 -7.29
CA CYS A 77 4.79 7.37 -7.66
C CYS A 77 5.36 8.26 -6.53
N PRO A 78 6.20 9.27 -6.86
CA PRO A 78 6.75 10.21 -5.88
C PRO A 78 5.70 10.84 -4.95
N ARG A 79 4.52 11.23 -5.48
CA ARG A 79 3.43 11.82 -4.67
C ARG A 79 2.93 10.88 -3.59
N ILE A 80 2.88 9.57 -3.87
CA ILE A 80 2.48 8.57 -2.87
C ILE A 80 3.56 8.42 -1.80
N VAL A 81 4.83 8.41 -2.21
CA VAL A 81 5.97 8.35 -1.29
C VAL A 81 5.96 9.54 -0.35
N GLU A 82 5.77 10.75 -0.88
CA GLU A 82 5.62 11.98 -0.10
C GLU A 82 4.46 11.88 0.89
N ALA A 83 3.28 11.46 0.43
CA ALA A 83 2.12 11.30 1.31
C ALA A 83 2.37 10.32 2.46
N ILE A 84 3.10 9.21 2.21
CA ILE A 84 3.49 8.24 3.25
C ILE A 84 4.44 8.88 4.27
N LEU A 85 5.42 9.65 3.80
CA LEU A 85 6.42 10.29 4.65
C LEU A 85 5.83 11.42 5.50
N GLU A 86 4.84 12.13 4.95
CA GLU A 86 4.12 13.20 5.63
C GLU A 86 3.01 12.70 6.57
N GLY A 87 2.68 11.39 6.51
CA GLY A 87 1.55 10.84 7.25
C GLY A 87 0.18 11.25 6.69
N THR A 88 0.15 11.80 5.47
CA THR A 88 -1.05 12.27 4.76
C THR A 88 -1.60 11.21 3.80
N GLN A 89 -1.02 10.00 3.79
CA GLN A 89 -1.45 8.95 2.87
C GLN A 89 -2.93 8.56 3.07
N PRO A 90 -3.68 8.31 1.98
CA PRO A 90 -5.04 7.79 2.04
C PRO A 90 -5.12 6.48 2.84
N MET A 91 -6.25 6.23 3.50
CA MET A 91 -6.45 5.00 4.30
C MET A 91 -6.33 3.70 3.50
N ALA A 92 -6.52 3.77 2.18
CA ALA A 92 -6.31 2.65 1.27
C ALA A 92 -4.83 2.23 1.19
N ILE A 93 -3.89 3.11 1.53
CA ILE A 93 -2.45 2.83 1.48
C ILE A 93 -2.02 2.13 2.76
N THR A 94 -1.94 0.80 2.69
CA THR A 94 -1.43 -0.04 3.77
C THR A 94 -0.29 -0.93 3.28
N ARG A 95 0.55 -1.40 4.21
CA ARG A 95 1.70 -2.27 3.89
C ARG A 95 1.25 -3.53 3.14
N MET A 96 0.16 -4.15 3.60
CA MET A 96 -0.40 -5.34 2.97
C MET A 96 -0.94 -5.03 1.58
N HIS A 97 -1.61 -3.89 1.42
CA HIS A 97 -2.15 -3.49 0.12
C HIS A 97 -1.04 -3.27 -0.91
N LEU A 98 0.04 -2.56 -0.56
CA LEU A 98 1.20 -2.36 -1.45
C LEU A 98 1.92 -3.67 -1.82
N LEU A 99 1.95 -4.64 -0.90
CA LEU A 99 2.62 -5.93 -1.14
C LEU A 99 1.81 -6.89 -2.01
N GLU A 100 0.49 -6.91 -1.88
CA GLU A 100 -0.36 -7.88 -2.59
C GLU A 100 -0.99 -7.32 -3.86
N MET A 101 -1.27 -6.02 -3.94
CA MET A 101 -1.93 -5.42 -5.09
C MET A 101 -1.04 -5.40 -6.32
N GLU A 102 -1.64 -5.53 -7.50
CA GLU A 102 -0.94 -5.29 -8.76
C GLU A 102 -0.78 -3.78 -9.01
N LEU A 103 0.42 -3.27 -8.77
CA LEU A 103 0.75 -1.85 -8.98
C LEU A 103 0.98 -1.58 -10.46
N PRO A 104 0.22 -0.66 -11.08
CA PRO A 104 0.49 -0.21 -12.44
C PRO A 104 1.88 0.42 -12.55
N ILE A 105 2.53 0.27 -13.71
CA ILE A 105 3.84 0.90 -13.94
C ILE A 105 3.73 2.41 -14.20
N ILE A 106 2.58 2.86 -14.71
CA ILE A 106 2.32 4.26 -15.04
C ILE A 106 1.92 5.00 -13.75
N TRP A 107 2.62 6.08 -13.43
CA TRP A 107 2.39 6.83 -12.19
C TRP A 107 1.00 7.46 -12.09
N THR A 108 0.45 8.00 -13.18
CA THR A 108 -0.92 8.56 -13.17
C THR A 108 -1.96 7.51 -12.79
N GLN A 109 -1.81 6.28 -13.27
CA GLN A 109 -2.68 5.17 -12.88
C GLN A 109 -2.50 4.78 -11.40
N GLN A 110 -1.29 4.90 -10.86
CA GLN A 110 -1.08 4.70 -9.42
C GLN A 110 -1.77 5.80 -8.61
N GLU A 111 -1.66 7.06 -9.03
CA GLU A 111 -2.31 8.20 -8.37
C GLU A 111 -3.84 8.04 -8.37
N GLU A 112 -4.43 7.68 -9.51
CA GLU A 112 -5.86 7.38 -9.61
C GLU A 112 -6.27 6.23 -8.69
N LEU A 113 -5.49 5.15 -8.67
CA LEU A 113 -5.74 3.96 -7.85
C LEU A 113 -5.76 4.27 -6.35
N PHE A 114 -4.99 5.25 -5.90
CA PHE A 114 -4.93 5.68 -4.51
C PHE A 114 -5.74 6.95 -4.20
N GLY A 115 -6.43 7.53 -5.19
CA GLY A 115 -7.22 8.76 -5.01
C GLY A 115 -6.36 10.00 -4.75
N LEU A 116 -5.15 10.04 -5.33
CA LEU A 116 -4.22 11.18 -5.31
C LEU A 116 -4.15 11.94 -6.65
N ALA A 117 -4.89 11.47 -7.65
CA ALA A 117 -5.07 12.17 -8.92
C ALA A 117 -5.83 13.49 -8.69
N ALA A 118 -5.38 14.54 -9.38
CA ALA A 118 -5.95 15.89 -9.31
C ALA A 118 -7.25 16.01 -10.12
#